data_AF-A0A962TE01-F1
#
_entry.id   AF-A0A962TE01-F1
#
_cell.length_a   1.000
_cell.length_b   1.000
_cell.length_c   1.000
_cell.angle_alpha   90.00
_cell.angle_beta   90.00
_cell.angle_gamma   90.00
#
_symmetry.space_group_name_H-M   'P 1'
#
loop_
_entity.id
_entity.type
_entity.pdbx_description
1 polymer ?
#
loop_
_entity_poly.entity_id
_entity_poly.type
_entity_poly.pdbx_seq_one_letter_code
_entity_poly.pdbx_strand_id
1 'polypeptide(L)'
;MSPCTLPNILAKQDLLQNLSLHEWDRLLPWARRVGLVAKFYTTLEAHSQLDHIPAPVQPHLEAASIIAAEHERCIHWECDRMQRALFDLGEIDFPVIL
;
A
#
# COMPACT_ATOMS: atom_id res chain seq x y z
N MET A 1 20.75 -9.56 15.73
CA MET A 1 19.59 -8.74 15.35
C MET A 1 18.49 -9.72 14.93
N SER A 2 17.35 -9.71 15.62
CA SER A 2 16.23 -10.61 15.30
C SER A 2 15.78 -10.37 13.85
N PRO A 3 15.43 -11.42 13.08
CA PRO A 3 14.98 -11.22 11.71
C PRO A 3 13.75 -10.33 11.69
N CYS A 4 13.81 -9.21 10.97
CA CYS A 4 12.68 -8.32 10.77
C CYS A 4 11.61 -9.04 9.93
N THR A 5 10.67 -9.68 10.59
CA THR A 5 9.54 -10.37 9.95
C THR A 5 8.45 -9.36 9.60
N LEU A 6 7.79 -9.53 8.45
CA LEU A 6 6.71 -8.67 7.97
C LEU A 6 5.65 -8.30 9.01
N PRO A 7 5.15 -9.23 9.85
CA PRO A 7 4.15 -8.89 10.88
C PRO A 7 4.66 -7.86 11.89
N ASN A 8 5.95 -7.92 12.25
CA ASN A 8 6.54 -6.96 13.19
C ASN A 8 6.68 -5.58 12.56
N ILE A 9 7.03 -5.51 11.27
CA ILE A 9 7.08 -4.26 10.50
C ILE A 9 5.67 -3.66 10.35
N LEU A 10 4.65 -4.50 10.18
CA LEU A 10 3.26 -4.05 10.12
C LEU A 10 2.73 -3.56 11.47
N ALA A 11 3.14 -4.21 12.57
CA ALA A 11 2.80 -3.79 13.92
C ALA A 11 3.54 -2.50 14.35
N LYS A 12 4.76 -2.29 13.85
CA LYS A 12 5.61 -1.13 14.14
C LYS A 12 6.35 -0.68 12.89
N GLN A 13 5.71 0.22 12.15
CA GLN A 13 6.27 0.75 10.90
C GLN A 13 7.46 1.70 11.14
N ASP A 14 7.62 2.24 12.34
CA ASP A 14 8.82 2.98 12.78
C ASP A 14 10.11 2.16 12.71
N LEU A 15 10.02 0.84 12.55
CA LEU A 15 11.19 -0.03 12.37
C LEU A 15 11.77 0.09 10.94
N LEU A 16 11.02 0.62 9.97
CA LEU A 16 11.44 0.73 8.57
C LEU A 16 12.72 1.58 8.41
N GLN A 17 12.85 2.66 9.17
CA GLN A 17 14.03 3.54 9.15
C GLN A 17 15.29 2.87 9.71
N ASN A 18 15.13 1.80 10.51
CA ASN A 18 16.25 1.08 11.11
C ASN A 18 16.72 -0.11 10.27
N LEU A 19 16.05 -0.39 9.15
CA LEU A 19 16.41 -1.50 8.27
C LEU A 19 17.68 -1.16 7.49
N SER A 20 18.62 -2.11 7.52
CA SER A 20 19.76 -2.10 6.61
C SER A 20 19.30 -2.30 5.16
N LEU A 21 20.16 -1.92 4.20
CA LEU A 21 19.89 -2.14 2.77
C LEU A 21 19.61 -3.62 2.44
N HIS A 22 20.35 -4.54 3.06
CA HIS A 22 20.13 -5.98 2.89
C HIS A 22 18.76 -6.44 3.45
N GLU A 23 18.24 -5.79 4.50
CA GLU A 23 16.89 -6.09 4.99
C GLU A 23 15.81 -5.54 4.07
N TRP A 24 16.04 -4.36 3.47
CA TRP A 24 15.19 -3.82 2.42
C TRP A 24 15.11 -4.74 1.20
N ASP A 25 16.25 -5.29 0.75
CA ASP A 25 16.30 -6.23 -0.38
C ASP A 25 15.48 -7.51 -0.11
N ARG A 26 15.38 -7.94 1.16
CA ARG A 26 14.53 -9.08 1.54
C ARG A 26 13.06 -8.70 1.70
N LEU A 27 12.78 -7.48 2.16
CA LEU A 27 11.43 -6.99 2.44
C LEU A 27 10.66 -6.60 1.18
N LEU A 28 11.27 -5.83 0.27
CA LEU A 28 10.61 -5.24 -0.88
C LEU A 28 9.93 -6.26 -1.80
N PRO A 29 10.55 -7.42 -2.14
CA PRO A 29 9.90 -8.41 -3.00
C PRO A 29 8.61 -8.96 -2.39
N TRP A 30 8.63 -9.25 -1.09
CA TRP A 30 7.45 -9.72 -0.39
C TRP A 30 6.39 -8.64 -0.26
N ALA A 31 6.78 -7.46 0.19
CA ALA A 31 5.88 -6.32 0.35
C ALA A 31 5.20 -5.96 -0.98
N ARG A 32 5.92 -6.06 -2.11
CA ARG A 32 5.36 -5.85 -3.45
C ARG A 32 4.30 -6.89 -3.79
N ARG A 33 4.56 -8.18 -3.52
CA ARG A 33 3.60 -9.26 -3.79
C ARG A 33 2.29 -9.10 -3.00
N VAL A 34 2.34 -8.51 -1.81
CA VAL A 34 1.16 -8.30 -0.96
C VAL A 34 0.64 -6.85 -0.98
N GLY A 35 1.16 -5.99 -1.87
CA GLY A 35 0.66 -4.61 -2.03
C GLY A 35 1.00 -3.64 -0.89
N LEU A 36 1.98 -3.94 -0.04
CA LEU A 36 2.32 -3.13 1.15
C LEU A 36 3.33 -2.00 0.88
N VAL A 37 4.00 -1.99 -0.26
CA VAL A 37 5.06 -1.00 -0.55
C VAL A 37 4.53 0.44 -0.53
N ALA A 38 3.36 0.67 -1.12
CA ALA A 38 2.71 1.97 -1.09
C ALA A 38 2.32 2.39 0.33
N LYS A 39 1.86 1.44 1.16
CA LYS A 39 1.55 1.68 2.57
C LYS A 39 2.80 2.09 3.36
N PHE A 40 3.96 1.52 3.05
CA PHE A 40 5.22 1.95 3.66
C PHE A 40 5.54 3.39 3.30
N TYR A 41 5.42 3.78 2.03
CA TYR A 41 5.63 5.16 1.59
C TYR A 41 4.72 6.14 2.35
N THR A 42 3.40 5.92 2.32
CA THR A 42 2.43 6.84 2.95
C THR A 42 2.63 6.94 4.46
N THR A 43 3.03 5.85 5.11
CA THR A 43 3.32 5.87 6.54
C THR A 43 4.60 6.66 6.84
N LEU A 44 5.67 6.44 6.07
CA LEU A 44 6.93 7.15 6.25
C LEU A 44 6.78 8.64 5.93
N GLU A 45 6.00 8.98 4.91
CA GLU A 45 5.66 10.36 4.55
C GLU A 45 4.90 11.06 5.68
N ALA A 46 3.86 10.41 6.24
CA ALA A 46 3.07 10.95 7.34
C ALA A 46 3.90 11.26 8.60
N HIS A 47 5.02 10.55 8.81
CA HIS A 47 5.95 10.77 9.92
C HIS A 47 7.18 11.60 9.51
N SER A 48 7.26 12.10 8.27
CA SER A 48 8.42 12.84 7.73
C SER A 48 9.74 12.06 7.84
N GLN A 49 9.68 10.73 7.66
CA GLN A 49 10.82 9.80 7.81
C GLN A 49 11.38 9.32 6.46
N LEU A 50 10.88 9.82 5.33
CA LEU A 50 11.37 9.41 4.00
C LEU A 50 12.87 9.66 3.81
N ASP A 51 13.41 10.72 4.42
CA ASP A 51 14.82 11.09 4.34
C ASP A 51 15.76 10.10 5.05
N HIS A 52 15.23 9.27 5.96
CA HIS A 52 15.99 8.24 6.65
C HIS A 52 16.09 6.93 5.87
N ILE A 53 15.41 6.83 4.74
CA ILE A 53 15.40 5.64 3.90
C ILE A 53 16.62 5.64 2.97
N PRO A 54 17.29 4.49 2.79
CA PRO A 54 18.41 4.38 1.85
C PRO A 54 18.01 4.88 0.46
N ALA A 55 18.84 5.74 -0.15
CA ALA A 55 18.65 6.28 -1.49
C ALA A 55 18.23 5.25 -2.56
N PRO A 56 18.78 4.02 -2.64
CA PRO A 56 18.33 3.03 -3.64
C PRO A 56 16.90 2.51 -3.41
N VAL A 57 16.35 2.64 -2.20
CA VAL A 57 15.01 2.16 -1.84
C VAL A 57 13.94 3.19 -2.16
N GLN A 58 14.26 4.50 -2.05
CA GLN A 58 13.30 5.59 -2.22
C GLN A 58 12.50 5.51 -3.55
N PRO A 59 13.13 5.29 -4.72
CA PRO A 59 12.39 5.19 -5.99
C PRO A 59 11.38 4.04 -6.02
N HIS A 60 11.64 2.95 -5.29
CA HIS A 60 10.71 1.82 -5.21
C HIS A 60 9.46 2.14 -4.38
N LEU A 61 9.62 2.96 -3.34
CA LEU A 61 8.52 3.42 -2.50
C LEU A 61 7.68 4.46 -3.25
N GLU A 62 8.33 5.42 -3.91
CA GLU A 62 7.68 6.45 -4.72
C GLU A 62 6.90 5.86 -5.90
N ALA A 63 7.50 4.93 -6.66
CA ALA A 63 6.80 4.27 -7.75
C ALA A 63 5.55 3.51 -7.25
N ALA A 64 5.63 2.90 -6.07
CA ALA A 64 4.49 2.19 -5.50
C ALA A 64 3.37 3.13 -5.04
N SER A 65 3.69 4.31 -4.50
CA SER A 65 2.67 5.29 -4.10
C SER A 65 1.93 5.86 -5.29
N ILE A 66 2.61 6.13 -6.41
CA ILE A 66 1.98 6.58 -7.66
C ILE A 66 1.00 5.52 -8.18
N ILE A 67 1.41 4.24 -8.22
CA ILE A 67 0.54 3.15 -8.67
C ILE A 67 -0.69 3.01 -7.76
N ALA A 68 -0.50 3.12 -6.44
CA ALA A 68 -1.59 3.02 -5.48
C ALA A 68 -2.60 4.18 -5.63
N ALA A 69 -2.12 5.40 -5.84
CA ALA A 69 -2.97 6.57 -6.06
C ALA A 69 -3.82 6.42 -7.34
N GLU A 70 -3.24 5.90 -8.42
CA GLU A 70 -3.99 5.61 -9.64
C GLU A 70 -5.01 4.49 -9.42
N HIS A 71 -4.64 3.45 -8.68
CA HIS A 71 -5.55 2.35 -8.36
C HIS A 71 -6.74 2.83 -7.51
N GLU A 72 -6.49 3.66 -6.50
CA GLU A 72 -7.54 4.27 -5.67
C GLU A 72 -8.50 5.10 -6.53
N ARG A 73 -7.98 5.91 -7.45
CA ARG A 73 -8.79 6.72 -8.38
C ARG A 73 -9.67 5.83 -9.27
N CYS A 74 -9.11 4.75 -9.81
CA CYS A 74 -9.86 3.78 -10.62
C CYS A 74 -10.95 3.10 -9.82
N ILE A 75 -10.66 2.59 -8.63
CA ILE A 75 -11.66 1.96 -7.75
C ILE A 75 -12.79 2.94 -7.43
N HIS A 76 -12.46 4.19 -7.08
CA HIS A 76 -13.47 5.19 -6.76
C HIS A 76 -14.40 5.43 -7.95
N TRP A 77 -13.84 5.55 -9.16
CA TRP A 77 -14.63 5.69 -10.38
C TRP A 77 -15.50 4.45 -10.66
N GLU A 78 -14.98 3.24 -10.44
CA GLU A 78 -15.72 1.99 -10.60
C GLU A 78 -16.88 1.90 -9.62
N CYS A 79 -16.64 2.18 -8.34
CA CYS A 79 -17.67 2.22 -7.30
C CYS A 79 -18.76 3.24 -7.63
N ASP A 80 -18.39 4.47 -8.02
CA ASP A 80 -19.34 5.50 -8.43
C ASP A 80 -20.21 5.05 -9.61
N ARG A 81 -19.60 4.39 -10.60
CA ARG A 81 -20.33 3.86 -11.77
C ARG A 81 -21.27 2.74 -11.40
N MET A 82 -20.82 1.81 -10.56
CA MET A 82 -21.66 0.72 -10.05
C MET A 82 -22.84 1.28 -9.24
N GLN A 83 -22.60 2.22 -8.32
CA GLN A 83 -23.65 2.87 -7.54
C GLN A 83 -24.68 3.56 -8.44
N ARG A 84 -24.25 4.31 -9.46
CA ARG A 84 -25.18 4.94 -10.41
C ARG A 84 -26.00 3.92 -11.20
N ALA A 85 -25.35 2.86 -11.70
CA ALA A 85 -26.05 1.82 -12.46
C ALA A 85 -27.05 1.03 -11.61
N LEU A 86 -26.74 0.82 -10.33
CA LEU A 86 -27.63 0.15 -9.38
C LEU A 86 -28.74 1.07 -8.84
N PHE A 87 -28.51 2.39 -8.76
CA PHE A 87 -29.50 3.35 -8.28
C PHE A 87 -30.77 3.37 -9.15
N ASP A 88 -30.62 3.22 -10.47
CA ASP A 88 -31.74 3.16 -11.41
C ASP A 88 -32.55 1.85 -11.31
N LEU A 89 -32.09 0.86 -10.53
CA LEU A 89 -32.73 -0.44 -10.36
C LEU A 89 -33.56 -0.57 -9.07
N GLY A 90 -33.95 0.58 -8.48
CA GLY A 90 -34.39 0.79 -7.08
C GLY A 90 -35.46 -0.13 -6.43
N GLU A 91 -35.94 -1.19 -7.08
CA GLU A 91 -36.89 -2.16 -6.49
C GLU A 91 -36.58 -3.63 -6.81
N ILE A 92 -35.44 -3.95 -7.43
CA ILE A 92 -35.14 -5.35 -7.81
C ILE A 92 -34.24 -6.00 -6.76
N ASP A 93 -34.77 -7.02 -6.08
CA ASP A 93 -34.00 -7.92 -5.21
C ASP A 93 -32.98 -8.69 -6.06
N PHE A 94 -31.72 -8.31 -6.00
CA PHE A 94 -30.62 -9.07 -6.60
C PHE A 94 -29.78 -9.75 -5.52
N PRO A 95 -29.50 -11.06 -5.64
CA PRO A 95 -28.56 -11.72 -4.74
C PRO A 95 -27.15 -11.20 -5.04
N VAL A 96 -26.58 -10.44 -4.10
CA VAL A 96 -25.13 -10.15 -4.11
C VAL A 96 -24.42 -11.43 -3.70
N ILE A 97 -23.72 -12.07 -4.63
CA ILE A 97 -22.85 -13.22 -4.35
C ILE A 97 -21.44 -12.66 -4.13
N LEU A 98 -21.00 -12.64 -2.87
CA LEU A 98 -19.63 -12.28 -2.46
C LEU A 98 -18.73 -13.53 -2.42
#